data_AF-A0A9W5Y0Y7-F1
#
_entry.id   AF-A0A9W5Y0Y7-F1
#
_cell.length_a   1.000
_cell.length_b   1.000
_cell.length_c   1.000
_cell.angle_alpha   90.00
_cell.angle_beta   90.00
_cell.angle_gamma   90.00
#
_symmetry.space_group_name_H-M   'P 1'
#
loop_
_entity.id
_entity.type
_entity.pdbx_description
1 polymer ?
#
loop_
_entity_poly.entity_id
_entity_poly.type
_entity_poly.pdbx_seq_one_letter_code
_entity_poly.pdbx_strand_id
1 'polypeptide(L)' 'MNLETLKQGRNYCKSLTLNDRKILEEMLEDDFYIKFHELFRYMIDEDLKLEQEWFG' A
#
# COMPACT_ATOMS: atom_id res chain seq x y z
N MET A 1 0.77 -4.96 7.66
CA MET A 1 -0.43 -5.20 6.82
C MET A 1 -0.03 -6.08 5.66
N ASN A 2 -0.83 -7.09 5.31
CA ASN A 2 -0.63 -7.91 4.12
C ASN A 2 -1.69 -7.59 3.05
N LEU A 3 -1.57 -8.16 1.85
CA LEU A 3 -2.48 -7.91 0.73
C LEU A 3 -3.94 -8.30 1.05
N GLU A 4 -4.16 -9.35 1.82
CA GLU A 4 -5.50 -9.80 2.20
C GLU A 4 -6.20 -8.79 3.11
N THR A 5 -5.51 -8.27 4.14
CA THR A 5 -6.04 -7.22 5.01
C THR A 5 -6.42 -5.98 4.21
N LEU A 6 -5.58 -5.59 3.24
CA LEU A 6 -5.84 -4.43 2.38
C LEU A 6 -7.09 -4.64 1.50
N LYS A 7 -7.25 -5.84 0.93
CA LYS A 7 -8.43 -6.21 0.12
C LYS A 7 -9.71 -6.21 0.96
N GLN A 8 -9.67 -6.79 2.16
CA GLN A 8 -10.82 -6.84 3.07
C GLN A 8 -11.20 -5.45 3.60
N GLY A 9 -10.20 -4.61 3.86
CA GLY A 9 -10.37 -3.24 4.34
C GLY A 9 -10.57 -2.18 3.26
N ARG A 10 -10.84 -2.57 1.99
CA ARG A 10 -10.92 -1.63 0.85
C ARG A 10 -11.85 -0.44 1.10
N ASN A 11 -12.98 -0.66 1.77
CA ASN A 11 -13.96 0.40 2.10
C ASN A 11 -13.41 1.46 3.07
N TYR A 12 -12.33 1.15 3.78
CA TYR A 12 -11.66 2.04 4.73
C TYR A 12 -10.34 2.59 4.19
N CYS A 13 -10.01 2.27 2.94
CA CYS A 13 -8.81 2.81 2.31
C CYS A 13 -9.03 4.25 1.86
N LYS A 14 -7.96 5.03 1.90
CA LYS A 14 -7.88 6.37 1.32
C LYS A 14 -7.02 6.34 0.07
N SER A 15 -7.20 7.31 -0.81
CA SER A 15 -6.33 7.46 -1.97
C SER A 15 -4.89 7.75 -1.58
N LEU A 16 -3.95 7.33 -2.43
CA LEU A 16 -2.56 7.70 -2.29
C LEU A 16 -2.38 9.19 -2.56
N THR A 17 -1.55 9.84 -1.75
CA THR A 17 -1.02 11.16 -2.11
C THR A 17 0.13 10.99 -3.11
N LEU A 18 0.52 12.09 -3.77
CA LEU A 18 1.70 12.10 -4.64
C LEU A 18 2.97 11.62 -3.90
N ASN A 19 3.09 11.96 -2.62
CA ASN A 19 4.23 11.54 -1.80
C ASN A 19 4.17 10.04 -1.48
N ASP A 20 3.00 9.49 -1.19
CA ASP A 20 2.86 8.05 -0.94
C ASP A 20 3.25 7.25 -2.19
N ARG A 21 2.80 7.68 -3.37
CA ARG A 21 3.15 7.04 -4.64
C ARG A 21 4.65 7.03 -4.88
N LYS A 22 5.30 8.19 -4.70
CA LYS A 22 6.76 8.31 -4.84
C LYS A 22 7.50 7.35 -3.91
N ILE A 23 7.09 7.27 -2.64
CA ILE A 23 7.73 6.38 -1.66
C ILE A 23 7.52 4.91 -2.05
N LEU A 24 6.32 4.52 -2.49
CA LEU A 24 6.05 3.14 -2.91
C LEU A 24 6.88 2.76 -4.15
N GLU A 25 7.06 3.69 -5.09
CA GLU A 25 7.93 3.50 -6.26
C GLU A 25 9.40 3.34 -5.84
N GLU A 26 9.91 4.19 -4.93
CA GLU A 26 11.26 4.05 -4.36
C GLU A 26 11.44 2.70 -3.64
N MET A 27 10.42 2.24 -2.90
CA MET A 27 10.45 0.94 -2.22
C MET A 27 10.41 -0.26 -3.18
N LEU A 28 9.89 -0.09 -4.40
CA LEU A 28 9.92 -1.12 -5.45
C LEU A 28 11.31 -1.30 -6.07
N GLU A 29 12.18 -0.30 -5.95
CA GLU A 29 13.57 -0.37 -6.43
C GLU A 29 14.53 -1.00 -5.42
N ASP A 30 14.11 -1.15 -4.16
CA ASP A 30 14.92 -1.71 -3.07
C ASP A 30 14.58 -3.19 -2.81
N ASP A 31 15.57 -4.06 -3.02
CA ASP A 31 15.51 -5.51 -2.81
C ASP A 31 15.18 -5.89 -1.36
N PHE A 32 15.45 -5.02 -0.39
CA PHE A 32 15.06 -5.23 1.01
C PHE A 32 13.55 -5.45 1.15
N TYR A 33 12.75 -4.81 0.30
CA TYR A 33 11.30 -4.88 0.33
C TYR A 33 10.70 -5.87 -0.68
N ILE A 34 11.50 -6.72 -1.33
CA ILE A 34 11.00 -7.64 -2.38
C ILE A 34 9.79 -8.47 -1.97
N LYS A 35 9.71 -8.86 -0.68
CA LYS A 35 8.58 -9.62 -0.12
C LYS A 35 7.26 -8.83 -0.07
N PHE A 36 7.33 -7.50 -0.17
CA PHE A 36 6.19 -6.58 -0.15
C PHE A 36 5.91 -5.94 -1.50
N HIS A 37 6.72 -6.21 -2.54
CA HIS A 37 6.53 -5.61 -3.86
C HIS A 37 5.13 -5.86 -4.44
N GLU A 38 4.56 -7.05 -4.25
CA GLU A 38 3.20 -7.36 -4.70
C GLU A 38 2.16 -6.44 -4.01
N LEU A 39 2.33 -6.20 -2.71
CA LEU A 39 1.47 -5.29 -1.94
C LEU A 39 1.59 -3.85 -2.46
N PHE A 40 2.82 -3.37 -2.67
CA PHE A 40 3.05 -2.00 -3.12
C PHE A 40 2.52 -1.75 -4.53
N ARG A 41 2.72 -2.70 -5.45
CA ARG A 41 2.12 -2.64 -6.80
C ARG A 41 0.61 -2.57 -6.72
N TYR A 42 -0.02 -3.42 -5.92
CA TYR A 42 -1.47 -3.38 -5.74
C TYR A 42 -1.95 -2.04 -5.17
N MET A 43 -1.24 -1.46 -4.21
CA MET A 43 -1.56 -0.12 -3.66
C MET A 43 -1.47 0.98 -4.73
N ILE A 44 -0.45 0.94 -5.58
CA ILE A 44 -0.22 1.89 -6.68
C ILE A 44 -1.29 1.76 -7.76
N ASP A 45 -1.58 0.53 -8.18
CA ASP A 45 -2.51 0.21 -9.27
C ASP A 45 -3.96 0.57 -8.89
N GLU A 46 -4.35 0.29 -7.65
CA GLU A 46 -5.70 0.57 -7.15
C GLU A 46 -5.82 1.96 -6.48
N ASP A 47 -4.74 2.74 -6.50
CA ASP A 47 -4.62 4.08 -5.88
C ASP A 47 -5.13 4.12 -4.44
N LEU A 48 -4.66 3.21 -3.57
CA LEU A 48 -5.19 3.07 -2.22
C LEU A 48 -4.14 2.78 -1.14
N LYS A 49 -4.42 3.26 0.08
CA LYS A 49 -3.71 2.91 1.32
C LYS A 49 -4.69 2.73 2.48
N LEU A 50 -4.38 1.81 3.38
CA LEU A 50 -5.12 1.63 4.64
C LEU A 50 -4.49 2.50 5.71
N GLU A 51 -5.28 3.32 6.41
CA GLU A 51 -4.77 4.07 7.55
C GLU A 51 -4.91 3.27 8.86
N GLN A 52 -3.93 3.43 9.75
CA GLN A 52 -3.80 2.70 11.01
C GLN A 52 -5.00 2.87 11.96
N GLU A 53 -5.87 3.85 11.74
CA GLU A 53 -7.08 4.12 12.53
C GLU A 53 -8.08 2.95 12.54
N TRP A 54 -7.91 1.96 11.67
CA TRP A 54 -8.76 0.76 11.63
C TRP A 54 -8.58 -0.19 12.84
N PHE A 55 -7.47 -0.09 13.57
CA PHE A 55 -7.22 -0.93 14.76
C PHE A 55 -7.67 -0.31 16.09
N GLY A 56 -8.52 0.73 16.04
CA GLY A 56 -9.12 1.40 17.20
C GLY A 56 -10.34 0.68 17.75
#